data_AF-A0A3M1EML7-F1
#
_entry.id   AF-A0A3M1EML7-F1
#
_cell.length_a   1.000
_cell.length_b   1.000
_cell.length_c   1.000
_cell.angle_alpha   90.00
_cell.angle_beta   90.00
_cell.angle_gamma   90.00
#
_symmetry.space_group_name_H-M   'P 1'
#
loop_
_entity.id
_entity.type
_entity.pdbx_description
1 polymer ?
#
loop_
_entity_poly.entity_id
_entity_poly.type
_entity_poly.pdbx_seq_one_letter_code
_entity_poly.pdbx_strand_id
1 'polypeptide(L)' 'QGLQQGERAMILSLAKRRFGRVTKRLERALARLDSPEKLLEAGEYLLDAESLPQFTKFVEDLAR' A
#
# COMPACT_ATOMS: atom_id res chain seq x y z
N GLN A 1 -17.27 0.79 3.25
CA GLN A 1 -16.23 0.41 4.22
C GLN A 1 -15.59 -0.96 3.91
N GLY A 2 -16.33 -1.97 3.45
CA GLY A 2 -15.75 -3.29 3.11
C GLY A 2 -14.80 -3.32 1.90
N LEU A 3 -15.12 -2.60 0.82
CA LEU A 3 -14.31 -2.59 -0.41
C LEU A 3 -12.87 -2.10 -0.16
N GLN A 4 -12.72 -0.96 0.50
CA GLN A 4 -11.41 -0.38 0.83
C GLN A 4 -10.58 -1.29 1.75
N GLN A 5 -11.21 -2.05 2.65
CA GLN A 5 -10.50 -3.03 3.47
C GLN A 5 -9.99 -4.20 2.63
N GLY A 6 -10.78 -4.66 1.65
CA GLY A 6 -10.35 -5.66 0.67
C GLY A 6 -9.17 -5.18 -0.18
N GLU A 7 -9.24 -3.95 -0.68
CA GLU A 7 -8.15 -3.34 -1.47
C GLU A 7 -6.86 -3.20 -0.67
N ARG A 8 -6.93 -2.70 0.57
CA ARG A 8 -5.76 -2.63 1.47
C ARG A 8 -5.14 -4.01 1.71
N ALA A 9 -5.96 -5.03 1.96
CA ALA A 9 -5.48 -6.40 2.17
C ALA A 9 -4.83 -6.97 0.90
N MET A 10 -5.38 -6.68 -0.27
CA MET A 10 -4.81 -7.06 -1.56
C MET A 10 -3.44 -6.41 -1.78
N ILE A 11 -3.32 -5.11 -1.56
CA ILE A 11 -2.05 -4.36 -1.69
C ILE A 11 -0.99 -4.94 -0.74
N LEU A 12 -1.34 -5.24 0.51
CA LEU A 12 -0.42 -5.87 1.48
C LEU A 12 0.03 -7.27 1.03
N SER A 13 -0.89 -8.07 0.49
CA SER A 13 -0.59 -9.42 -0.03
C SER A 13 0.37 -9.34 -1.23
N LEU A 14 0.13 -8.42 -2.16
CA LEU A 14 1.00 -8.18 -3.31
C LEU A 14 2.38 -7.68 -2.88
N ALA A 15 2.45 -6.72 -1.94
CA ALA A 15 3.70 -6.22 -1.41
C ALA A 15 4.52 -7.33 -0.71
N LYS A 16 3.85 -8.20 0.06
CA LYS A 16 4.50 -9.37 0.68
C LYS A 16 5.02 -10.35 -0.36
N ARG A 17 4.27 -10.61 -1.44
CA ARG A 17 4.71 -11.49 -2.53
C ARG A 17 5.92 -10.91 -3.27
N ARG A 18 5.89 -9.61 -3.59
CA ARG A 18 6.96 -8.94 -4.34
C ARG A 18 8.24 -8.78 -3.53
N PHE A 19 8.14 -8.36 -2.27
CA PHE A 19 9.29 -8.00 -1.45
C PHE A 19 9.63 -9.01 -0.34
N GLY A 20 8.92 -10.15 -0.30
CA GLY A 20 9.08 -11.21 0.71
C GLY A 20 8.54 -10.87 2.11
N ARG A 21 8.28 -9.59 2.39
CA ARG A 21 7.79 -9.10 3.69
C ARG A 21 6.96 -7.83 3.54
N VAL A 22 6.22 -7.50 4.59
CA VAL A 22 5.58 -6.19 4.82
C VAL A 22 5.95 -5.68 6.20
N THR A 23 5.82 -4.38 6.42
CA THR A 23 6.14 -3.76 7.71
C THR A 23 4.90 -3.17 8.36
N LYS A 24 4.90 -3.07 9.70
CA LYS A 24 3.88 -2.32 10.45
C LYS A 24 3.77 -0.85 10.02
N ARG A 25 4.85 -0.29 9.49
CA ARG A 25 4.86 1.07 8.94
C ARG A 25 3.98 1.17 7.69
N LEU A 26 4.15 0.25 6.74
CA LEU A 26 3.30 0.17 5.55
C LEU A 26 1.83 -0.11 5.90
N GLU A 27 1.57 -1.05 6.82
CA GLU A 27 0.20 -1.35 7.28
C GLU A 27 -0.51 -0.09 7.80
N ARG A 28 0.16 0.69 8.65
CA ARG A 28 -0.38 1.95 9.18
C ARG A 28 -0.53 3.01 8.10
N ALA A 29 0.38 3.09 7.14
CA ALA A 29 0.29 4.05 6.05
C ALA A 29 -0.94 3.77 5.16
N LEU A 30 -1.15 2.51 4.76
CA LEU A 30 -2.33 2.09 3.98
C LEU A 30 -3.65 2.28 4.74
N ALA A 31 -3.65 2.09 6.06
CA ALA A 31 -4.84 2.30 6.88
C ALA A 31 -5.31 3.77 6.91
N ARG A 32 -4.42 4.73 6.61
CA ARG A 32 -4.73 6.16 6.52
C ARG A 32 -5.22 6.61 5.14
N LEU A 33 -5.09 5.76 4.11
CA LEU A 33 -5.66 6.08 2.80
C LEU A 33 -7.18 5.95 2.89
N ASP A 34 -7.89 7.07 2.78
CA ASP A 34 -9.32 7.21 3.03
C ASP A 34 -10.18 7.23 1.76
N SER A 35 -9.55 7.24 0.59
CA SER A 35 -10.22 7.25 -0.71
C SER A 35 -9.83 6.03 -1.58
N PRO A 36 -10.77 5.49 -2.39
CA PRO A 36 -10.46 4.45 -3.37
C PRO A 36 -9.38 4.85 -4.38
N GLU A 37 -9.33 6.13 -4.78
CA GLU A 37 -8.36 6.65 -5.74
C GLU A 37 -6.93 6.55 -5.17
N LYS A 38 -6.74 6.91 -3.90
CA LYS A 38 -5.45 6.74 -3.22
C LYS A 38 -5.05 5.26 -3.11
N LEU A 39 -6.01 4.35 -2.90
CA LEU A 39 -5.73 2.92 -2.86
C LEU A 39 -5.34 2.37 -4.23
N LEU A 40 -6.00 2.83 -5.29
CA LEU A 40 -5.65 2.49 -6.67
C LEU A 40 -4.24 2.97 -7.00
N GLU A 41 -3.92 4.23 -6.70
CA GLU A 41 -2.60 4.83 -6.95
C GLU A 41 -1.47 4.08 -6.20
N ALA A 42 -1.72 3.68 -4.95
CA ALA A 42 -0.81 2.81 -4.20
C ALA A 42 -0.63 1.43 -4.84
N GLY A 43 -1.71 0.86 -5.39
CA GLY A 43 -1.68 -0.42 -6.11
C GLY A 43 -0.87 -0.35 -7.40
N GLU A 44 -1.05 0.71 -8.19
CA GLU A 44 -0.31 0.96 -9.44
C GLU A 44 1.18 1.16 -9.15
N TYR A 45 1.52 2.03 -8.21
CA TYR A 45 2.91 2.29 -7.84
C TYR A 45 3.64 1.04 -7.33
N LEU A 46 2.93 0.14 -6.62
CA LEU A 46 3.51 -1.11 -6.13
C LEU A 46 4.07 -2.00 -7.26
N LEU A 47 3.47 -1.95 -8.46
CA LEU A 47 3.91 -2.76 -9.60
C LEU A 47 5.31 -2.37 -10.08
N ASP A 48 5.62 -1.07 -10.00
CA ASP A 48 6.86 -0.49 -10.50
C ASP A 48 7.90 -0.25 -9.39
N ALA A 49 7.49 -0.27 -8.12
CA ALA A 49 8.39 -0.04 -7.00
C ALA A 49 9.56 -1.04 -6.97
N GLU A 50 10.78 -0.53 -6.86
CA GLU A 50 12.03 -1.31 -6.84
C GLU A 50 12.28 -1.94 -5.47
N SER A 51 11.72 -1.34 -4.41
CA SER A 51 11.94 -1.81 -3.04
C SER A 51 10.78 -1.49 -2.09
N LEU A 52 10.67 -2.29 -1.02
CA LEU A 52 9.68 -2.06 0.03
C LEU A 52 9.82 -0.70 0.74
N PRO A 53 11.03 -0.20 1.06
CA PRO A 53 11.17 1.14 1.65
C PRO A 53 10.68 2.25 0.72
N GLN A 54 10.97 2.16 -0.58
CA GLN A 54 10.47 3.11 -1.58
C GLN A 54 8.94 3.10 -1.64
N PHE A 55 8.33 1.92 -1.76
CA PHE A 55 6.88 1.78 -1.74
C PHE A 55 6.26 2.31 -0.45
N THR A 56 6.84 1.99 0.70
CA THR A 56 6.35 2.46 2.01
C THR A 56 6.36 3.98 2.09
N LYS A 57 7.43 4.63 1.61
CA LYS A 57 7.54 6.09 1.59
C LYS A 57 6.48 6.72 0.69
N PHE A 58 6.26 6.17 -0.50
CA PHE A 58 5.23 6.63 -1.42
C PHE A 58 3.83 6.63 -0.77
N VAL A 59 3.44 5.50 -0.15
CA VAL A 59 2.15 5.38 0.54
C VAL A 59 2.04 6.35 1.72
N GLU A 60 3.14 6.62 2.42
CA GLU A 60 3.15 7.62 3.50
C GLU A 60 2.94 9.04 3.02
N ASP A 61 3.49 9.40 1.87
CA ASP A 61 3.32 10.71 1.25
C ASP A 61 1.89 10.86 0.69
N LEU A 62 1.31 9.79 0.14
CA LEU A 62 -0.09 9.75 -0.32
C LEU A 62 -1.12 9.85 0.83
N ALA A 63 -0.73 9.41 2.02
CA ALA A 63 -1.54 9.45 3.25
C ALA A 63 -1.47 10.80 3.99
N ARG A 64 -0.74 11.79 3.48
CA ARG A 64 -0.79 13.17 3.97
C ARG A 64 -2.01 13.91 3.42
#